data_AF-A0A2N0M3E7-F1
#
_entry.id   AF-A0A2N0M3E7-F1
#
_cell.length_a   1.000
_cell.length_b   1.000
_cell.length_c   1.000
_cell.angle_alpha   90.00
_cell.angle_beta   90.00
_cell.angle_gamma   90.00
#
_symmetry.space_group_name_H-M   'P 1'
#
loop_
_entity.id
_entity.type
_entity.pdbx_description
1 polymer ?
#
loop_
_entity_poly.entity_id
_entity_poly.type
_entity_poly.pdbx_seq_one_letter_code
_entity_poly.pdbx_strand_id
1 'polypeptide(L)'
;MHIYLADQVSEQLDRSYVFDHLGSFYLGSTAPDIRAMTRWPREQTHFAPLSVEEVGTGARTMFEMHPELREAMSPASRAFLAGYVCHLAADEVWITSVFRPHFDTAEDSSLTDDQIEANIWDRAMQLDLDRQALPQIIGDTHPEHWLACSDKNVSMPFFEEGLLTEWKDRVGRFQVWEFTWDRLKGALNRLYRDDEDVQQTVEKFLEGMPRSLEAVYERAPEAEVNGYRDRALAATIAQVREFVPD
;
A
#
# COMPACT_ATOMS: atom_id res chain seq x y z
N MET A 1 -2.25 5.93 -0.14
CA MET A 1 -3.23 5.21 0.68
C MET A 1 -2.58 4.64 1.93
N HIS A 2 -1.47 3.90 1.81
CA HIS A 2 -0.84 3.27 2.97
C HIS A 2 -0.50 4.22 4.13
N ILE A 3 0.05 5.41 3.85
CA ILE A 3 0.34 6.38 4.93
C ILE A 3 -0.94 6.87 5.62
N TYR A 4 -2.03 7.05 4.87
CA TYR A 4 -3.32 7.42 5.44
C TYR A 4 -3.92 6.29 6.30
N LEU A 5 -3.86 5.04 5.83
CA LEU A 5 -4.31 3.89 6.64
C LEU A 5 -3.44 3.73 7.89
N ALA A 6 -2.13 3.90 7.76
CA ALA A 6 -1.21 3.88 8.89
C ALA A 6 -1.58 4.96 9.90
N ASP A 7 -1.79 6.21 9.46
CA ASP A 7 -2.24 7.32 10.30
C ASP A 7 -3.48 6.96 11.11
N GLN A 8 -4.53 6.45 10.44
CA GLN A 8 -5.75 5.99 11.10
C GLN A 8 -5.52 4.82 12.07
N VAL A 9 -4.61 3.89 11.74
CA VAL A 9 -4.20 2.82 12.65
C VAL A 9 -3.50 3.39 13.88
N SER A 10 -2.62 4.38 13.73
CA SER A 10 -1.86 4.96 14.84
C SER A 10 -2.74 5.63 15.89
N GLU A 11 -3.89 6.18 15.48
CA GLU A 11 -4.89 6.76 16.39
C GLU A 11 -5.63 5.70 17.22
N GLN A 12 -5.72 4.47 16.72
CA GLN A 12 -6.45 3.37 17.35
C GLN A 12 -5.54 2.35 18.05
N LEU A 13 -4.28 2.30 17.61
CA LEU A 13 -3.27 1.40 18.14
C LEU A 13 -2.71 2.02 19.43
N ASP A 14 -3.24 1.59 20.58
CA ASP A 14 -2.81 2.01 21.92
C ASP A 14 -1.40 1.48 22.26
N ARG A 15 -0.38 1.98 21.54
CA ARG A 15 1.02 1.56 21.60
C ARG A 15 1.93 2.78 21.61
N SER A 16 2.54 3.06 22.77
CA SER A 16 3.40 4.24 22.95
C SER A 16 4.57 4.29 21.97
N TYR A 17 5.15 3.14 21.60
CA TYR A 17 6.26 3.11 20.65
C TYR A 17 5.88 3.58 19.24
N VAL A 18 4.61 3.47 18.84
CA VAL A 18 4.15 4.03 17.55
C VAL A 18 4.04 5.53 17.64
N PHE A 19 3.43 6.05 18.72
CA PHE A 19 3.31 7.48 18.95
C PHE A 19 4.68 8.19 19.01
N ASP A 20 5.63 7.62 19.74
CA ASP A 20 6.97 8.18 19.91
C ASP A 20 7.83 8.08 18.62
N HIS A 21 7.44 7.22 17.67
CA HIS A 21 8.19 6.93 16.45
C HIS A 21 7.32 6.90 15.19
N LEU A 22 6.34 7.82 15.08
CA LEU A 22 5.40 7.91 13.95
C LEU A 22 6.10 7.95 12.59
N GLY A 23 7.23 8.65 12.49
CA GLY A 23 8.05 8.69 11.28
C GLY A 23 8.49 7.31 10.79
N SER A 24 9.04 6.49 11.70
CA SER A 24 9.48 5.13 11.37
C SER A 24 8.29 4.24 11.03
N PHE A 25 7.16 4.42 11.70
CA PHE A 25 5.91 3.71 11.40
C PHE A 25 5.37 4.03 10.00
N TYR A 26 5.29 5.31 9.61
CA TYR A 26 4.90 5.68 8.25
C TYR A 26 5.90 5.18 7.20
N LEU A 27 7.21 5.26 7.48
CA LEU A 27 8.21 4.70 6.58
C LEU A 27 7.97 3.20 6.38
N GLY A 28 7.72 2.46 7.47
CA GLY A 28 7.34 1.05 7.45
C GLY A 28 6.15 0.76 6.54
N SER A 29 5.09 1.57 6.62
CA SER A 29 3.87 1.43 5.80
C SER A 29 4.06 1.62 4.30
N THR A 30 5.23 2.11 3.88
CA THR A 30 5.56 2.27 2.46
C THR A 30 6.68 1.34 2.02
N ALA A 31 7.44 0.76 2.95
CA ALA A 31 8.66 0.04 2.64
C ALA A 31 8.49 -1.19 1.73
N PRO A 32 7.36 -1.95 1.75
CA PRO A 32 7.17 -3.03 0.77
C PRO A 32 7.22 -2.56 -0.69
N ASP A 33 6.86 -1.31 -0.97
CA ASP A 33 6.91 -0.69 -2.30
C ASP A 33 8.32 -0.31 -2.76
N ILE A 34 9.36 -0.56 -1.96
CA ILE A 34 10.78 -0.44 -2.37
C ILE A 34 11.06 -1.20 -3.66
N ARG A 35 10.28 -2.23 -3.98
CA ARG A 35 10.35 -2.92 -5.27
C ARG A 35 10.25 -1.98 -6.49
N ALA A 36 9.60 -0.82 -6.36
CA ALA A 36 9.56 0.22 -7.39
C ALA A 36 10.93 0.85 -7.70
N MET A 37 11.94 0.62 -6.85
CA MET A 37 13.33 1.02 -7.06
C MET A 37 14.25 -0.18 -7.31
N THR A 38 14.07 -1.28 -6.58
CA THR A 38 14.95 -2.46 -6.67
C THR A 38 14.57 -3.43 -7.78
N ARG A 39 13.33 -3.37 -8.27
CA ARG A 39 12.72 -4.34 -9.20
C ARG A 39 12.66 -5.76 -8.65
N TRP A 40 12.73 -5.92 -7.33
CA TRP A 40 12.60 -7.23 -6.68
C TRP A 40 11.22 -7.86 -6.93
N PRO A 41 11.15 -9.21 -6.92
CA PRO A 41 9.88 -9.93 -6.87
C PRO A 41 9.01 -9.42 -5.71
N ARG A 42 7.69 -9.47 -5.89
CA ARG A 42 6.75 -9.01 -4.85
C ARG A 42 6.93 -9.80 -3.57
N GLU A 43 7.13 -11.11 -3.70
CA GLU A 43 7.29 -12.07 -2.62
C GLU A 43 8.49 -11.75 -1.72
N GLN A 44 9.49 -11.02 -2.23
CA GLN A 44 10.65 -10.61 -1.43
C GLN A 44 10.34 -9.43 -0.48
N THR A 45 9.34 -8.60 -0.80
CA THR A 45 8.99 -7.41 0.01
C THR A 45 7.57 -7.45 0.58
N HIS A 46 6.71 -8.32 0.07
CA HIS A 46 5.34 -8.49 0.57
C HIS A 46 5.14 -9.85 1.23
N PHE A 47 6.10 -10.78 1.08
CA PHE A 47 6.06 -12.12 1.65
C PHE A 47 4.82 -12.94 1.24
N ALA A 48 4.10 -12.50 0.20
CA ALA A 48 2.93 -13.15 -0.36
C ALA A 48 2.82 -12.87 -1.87
N PRO A 49 2.35 -13.85 -2.67
CA PRO A 49 2.07 -13.66 -4.09
C PRO A 49 0.78 -12.85 -4.30
N LEU A 50 0.52 -12.40 -5.53
CA LEU A 50 -0.75 -11.75 -5.89
C LEU A 50 -1.96 -12.72 -5.80
N SER A 51 -1.72 -14.03 -5.86
CA SER A 51 -2.73 -15.08 -5.69
C SER A 51 -3.06 -15.38 -4.22
N VAL A 52 -2.71 -14.50 -3.29
CA VAL A 52 -2.96 -14.70 -1.85
C VAL A 52 -4.45 -14.81 -1.53
N GLU A 53 -4.85 -15.90 -0.90
CA GLU A 53 -6.26 -16.18 -0.59
C GLU A 53 -6.69 -15.61 0.77
N GLU A 54 -5.75 -15.48 1.70
CA GLU A 54 -6.02 -15.09 3.09
C GLU A 54 -5.22 -13.87 3.53
N VAL A 55 -5.90 -12.95 4.21
CA VAL A 55 -5.27 -11.83 4.91
C VAL A 55 -4.45 -12.34 6.10
N GLY A 56 -3.23 -11.83 6.25
CA GLY A 56 -2.22 -12.24 7.22
C GLY A 56 -1.15 -13.18 6.67
N THR A 57 -1.26 -13.62 5.41
CA THR A 57 -0.30 -14.57 4.81
C THR A 57 1.11 -13.97 4.75
N GLY A 58 1.25 -12.72 4.31
CA GLY A 58 2.52 -12.01 4.20
C GLY A 58 3.16 -11.78 5.55
N ALA A 59 2.39 -11.32 6.55
CA ALA A 59 2.91 -11.15 7.91
C ALA A 59 3.39 -12.50 8.49
N ARG A 60 2.59 -13.56 8.38
CA ARG A 60 2.97 -14.90 8.85
C ARG A 60 4.26 -15.39 8.17
N THR A 61 4.32 -15.29 6.84
CA THR A 61 5.48 -15.71 6.04
C THR A 61 6.72 -14.90 6.38
N MET A 62 6.60 -13.57 6.57
CA MET A 62 7.70 -12.70 7.02
C MET A 62 8.29 -13.18 8.34
N PHE A 63 7.46 -13.49 9.34
CA PHE A 63 7.92 -13.95 10.65
C PHE A 63 8.41 -15.41 10.66
N GLU A 64 7.96 -16.24 9.72
CA GLU A 64 8.51 -17.59 9.50
C GLU A 64 9.89 -17.53 8.84
N MET A 65 10.08 -16.64 7.86
CA MET A 65 11.35 -16.44 7.17
C MET A 65 12.38 -15.69 8.01
N HIS A 66 11.93 -14.79 8.90
CA HIS A 66 12.77 -13.99 9.78
C HIS A 66 12.36 -14.14 11.25
N PRO A 67 12.60 -15.30 11.90
CA PRO A 67 12.26 -15.53 13.30
C PRO A 67 12.88 -14.50 14.27
N GLU A 68 14.02 -13.93 13.91
CA GLU A 68 14.73 -12.86 14.65
C GLU A 68 13.87 -11.60 14.85
N LEU A 69 12.82 -11.39 14.06
CA LEU A 69 11.86 -10.29 14.28
C LEU A 69 11.07 -10.42 15.59
N ARG A 70 11.10 -11.58 16.24
CA ARG A 70 10.47 -11.80 17.56
C ARG A 70 11.39 -11.40 18.72
N GLU A 71 12.65 -11.11 18.44
CA GLU A 71 13.63 -10.71 19.44
C GLU A 71 13.49 -9.23 19.82
N ALA A 72 14.26 -8.82 20.84
CA ALA A 72 14.26 -7.44 21.29
C ALA A 72 14.80 -6.50 20.21
N MET A 73 13.99 -5.50 19.84
CA MET A 73 14.34 -4.48 18.85
C MET A 73 14.23 -3.07 19.45
N SER A 74 14.88 -2.10 18.78
CA SER A 74 14.71 -0.68 19.12
C SER A 74 13.24 -0.27 18.98
N PRO A 75 12.77 0.74 19.74
CA PRO A 75 11.42 1.28 19.56
C PRO A 75 11.14 1.75 18.13
N ALA A 76 12.13 2.33 17.44
CA ALA A 76 12.02 2.75 16.04
C ALA A 76 11.83 1.56 15.08
N SER A 77 12.60 0.47 15.24
CA SER A 77 12.41 -0.77 14.47
C SER A 77 11.03 -1.37 14.71
N ARG A 78 10.51 -1.30 15.94
CA ARG A 78 9.19 -1.82 16.30
C ARG A 78 8.06 -1.04 15.66
N ALA A 79 8.16 0.29 15.71
CA ALA A 79 7.25 1.17 15.00
C ALA A 79 7.30 0.91 13.49
N PHE A 80 8.50 0.82 12.91
CA PHE A 80 8.66 0.46 11.50
C PHE A 80 8.00 -0.87 11.16
N LEU A 81 8.22 -1.92 11.96
CA LEU A 81 7.67 -3.25 11.71
C LEU A 81 6.13 -3.25 11.79
N ALA A 82 5.55 -2.52 12.74
CA ALA A 82 4.10 -2.33 12.80
C ALA A 82 3.55 -1.62 11.55
N GLY A 83 4.27 -0.63 11.04
CA GLY A 83 3.93 0.04 9.78
C GLY A 83 4.03 -0.91 8.60
N TYR A 84 5.06 -1.74 8.56
CA TYR A 84 5.25 -2.76 7.53
C TYR A 84 4.08 -3.74 7.50
N VAL A 85 3.65 -4.25 8.67
CA VAL A 85 2.46 -5.11 8.81
C VAL A 85 1.20 -4.39 8.32
N CYS A 86 1.05 -3.08 8.60
CA CYS A 86 -0.07 -2.29 8.07
C CYS A 86 -0.12 -2.30 6.54
N HIS A 87 1.03 -2.18 5.87
CA HIS A 87 1.09 -2.27 4.41
C HIS A 87 0.64 -3.65 3.92
N LEU A 88 1.21 -4.72 4.48
CA LEU A 88 0.89 -6.10 4.06
C LEU A 88 -0.61 -6.38 4.22
N ALA A 89 -1.19 -6.03 5.37
CA ALA A 89 -2.61 -6.21 5.63
C ALA A 89 -3.47 -5.39 4.65
N ALA A 90 -3.12 -4.13 4.38
CA ALA A 90 -3.85 -3.29 3.44
C ALA A 90 -3.86 -3.87 2.02
N ASP A 91 -2.72 -4.37 1.56
CA ASP A 91 -2.60 -4.98 0.23
C ASP A 91 -3.40 -6.28 0.12
N GLU A 92 -3.30 -7.16 1.11
CA GLU A 92 -4.02 -8.44 1.11
C GLU A 92 -5.52 -8.26 1.24
N VAL A 93 -5.99 -7.28 2.02
CA VAL A 93 -7.41 -6.93 2.08
C VAL A 93 -7.89 -6.38 0.75
N TRP A 94 -7.09 -5.57 0.04
CA TRP A 94 -7.46 -5.12 -1.31
C TRP A 94 -7.58 -6.29 -2.26
N ILE A 95 -6.59 -7.18 -2.28
CA ILE A 95 -6.55 -8.35 -3.15
C ILE A 95 -7.79 -9.24 -2.92
N THR A 96 -8.06 -9.57 -1.66
CA THR A 96 -9.09 -10.55 -1.28
C THR A 96 -10.51 -9.99 -1.31
N SER A 97 -10.69 -8.69 -1.05
CA SER A 97 -12.03 -8.09 -0.91
C SER A 97 -12.42 -7.09 -1.98
N VAL A 98 -11.51 -6.73 -2.89
CA VAL A 98 -11.78 -5.79 -3.99
C VAL A 98 -11.27 -6.32 -5.32
N PHE A 99 -9.96 -6.61 -5.43
CA PHE A 99 -9.38 -7.03 -6.71
C PHE A 99 -10.00 -8.32 -7.22
N ARG A 100 -9.92 -9.41 -6.44
CA ARG A 100 -10.39 -10.72 -6.90
C ARG A 100 -11.89 -10.72 -7.22
N PRO A 101 -12.79 -10.18 -6.38
CA PRO A 101 -14.21 -10.21 -6.70
C PRO A 101 -14.61 -9.42 -7.96
N HIS A 102 -13.82 -8.42 -8.39
CA HIS A 102 -14.26 -7.46 -9.42
C HIS A 102 -13.35 -7.33 -10.65
N PHE A 103 -12.05 -7.60 -10.51
CA PHE A 103 -11.01 -7.29 -11.51
C PHE A 103 -10.15 -8.49 -11.90
N ASP A 104 -10.28 -9.62 -11.21
CA ASP A 104 -9.66 -10.88 -11.64
C ASP A 104 -10.54 -11.55 -12.69
N THR A 105 -10.11 -11.53 -13.96
CA THR A 105 -10.91 -12.06 -15.08
C THR A 105 -10.99 -13.58 -15.10
N ALA A 106 -10.28 -14.26 -14.20
CA ALA A 106 -10.47 -15.69 -13.96
C ALA A 106 -11.73 -16.00 -13.11
N GLU A 107 -12.28 -15.00 -12.41
CA GLU A 107 -13.46 -15.15 -11.55
C GLU A 107 -14.76 -14.85 -12.33
N ASP A 108 -15.80 -15.65 -12.08
CA ASP A 108 -17.13 -15.45 -12.70
C ASP A 108 -17.78 -14.11 -12.29
N SER A 109 -17.31 -13.49 -11.21
CA SER A 109 -17.82 -12.20 -10.71
C SER A 109 -17.10 -10.98 -11.30
N SER A 110 -16.12 -11.18 -12.18
CA SER A 110 -15.38 -10.08 -12.82
C SER A 110 -16.31 -9.10 -13.53
N LEU A 111 -15.99 -7.80 -13.44
CA LEU A 111 -16.77 -6.74 -14.07
C LEU A 111 -16.52 -6.59 -15.57
N THR A 112 -15.48 -7.26 -16.08
CA THR A 112 -15.11 -7.31 -17.49
C THR A 112 -14.32 -8.59 -17.78
N ASP A 113 -14.39 -9.05 -19.03
CA ASP A 113 -13.59 -10.18 -19.53
C ASP A 113 -12.21 -9.70 -20.05
N ASP A 114 -11.98 -8.38 -20.13
CA ASP A 114 -10.72 -7.79 -20.59
C ASP A 114 -9.80 -7.46 -19.40
N GLN A 115 -8.70 -8.20 -19.28
CA GLN A 115 -7.73 -8.01 -18.21
C GLN A 115 -7.05 -6.64 -18.21
N ILE A 116 -6.87 -6.02 -19.38
CA ILE A 116 -6.29 -4.67 -19.50
C ILE A 116 -7.27 -3.65 -18.93
N GLU A 117 -8.54 -3.75 -19.31
CA GLU A 117 -9.60 -2.90 -18.80
C GLU A 117 -9.75 -3.05 -17.28
N ALA A 118 -9.77 -4.28 -16.77
CA ALA A 118 -9.83 -4.56 -15.34
C ALA A 118 -8.65 -3.92 -14.57
N ASN A 119 -7.43 -4.01 -15.10
CA ASN A 119 -6.25 -3.41 -14.48
C ASN A 119 -6.26 -1.86 -14.52
N ILE A 120 -6.85 -1.27 -15.55
CA ILE A 120 -7.06 0.18 -15.63
C ILE A 120 -8.05 0.61 -14.54
N TRP A 121 -9.18 -0.10 -14.40
CA TRP A 121 -10.21 0.22 -13.41
C TRP A 121 -9.72 0.06 -11.97
N ASP A 122 -9.07 -1.07 -11.66
CA ASP A 122 -8.42 -1.33 -10.38
C ASP A 122 -7.46 -0.19 -10.00
N ARG A 123 -6.57 0.19 -10.93
CA ARG A 123 -5.58 1.24 -10.67
C ARG A 123 -6.22 2.62 -10.59
N ALA A 124 -7.26 2.90 -11.38
CA ALA A 124 -7.98 4.16 -11.32
C ALA A 124 -8.67 4.33 -9.95
N MET A 125 -9.29 3.27 -9.42
CA MET A 125 -9.90 3.28 -8.09
C MET A 125 -8.86 3.47 -6.97
N GLN A 126 -7.72 2.77 -7.03
CA GLN A 126 -6.63 2.98 -6.07
C GLN A 126 -6.08 4.41 -6.11
N LEU A 127 -5.97 5.01 -7.30
CA LEU A 127 -5.55 6.41 -7.44
C LEU A 127 -6.62 7.38 -6.95
N ASP A 128 -7.90 7.09 -7.14
CA ASP A 128 -8.98 7.90 -6.58
C ASP A 128 -8.99 7.85 -5.06
N LEU A 129 -8.74 6.68 -4.46
CA LEU A 129 -8.53 6.55 -3.03
C LEU A 129 -7.36 7.41 -2.54
N ASP A 130 -6.22 7.40 -3.24
CA ASP A 130 -5.09 8.29 -2.95
C ASP A 130 -5.51 9.77 -3.02
N ARG A 131 -6.24 10.16 -4.07
CA ARG A 131 -6.76 11.53 -4.25
C ARG A 131 -7.65 11.97 -3.11
N GLN A 132 -8.50 11.07 -2.59
CA GLN A 132 -9.40 11.36 -1.47
C GLN A 132 -8.67 11.43 -0.12
N ALA A 133 -7.61 10.64 0.06
CA ALA A 133 -6.87 10.59 1.32
C ALA A 133 -5.82 11.71 1.46
N LEU A 134 -5.21 12.16 0.35
CA LEU A 134 -4.17 13.19 0.39
C LEU A 134 -4.60 14.46 1.14
N PRO A 135 -5.81 15.02 0.90
CA PRO A 135 -6.28 16.19 1.65
C PRO A 135 -6.58 15.93 3.13
N GLN A 136 -6.68 14.67 3.58
CA GLN A 136 -6.92 14.33 4.99
C GLN A 136 -5.62 14.29 5.80
N ILE A 137 -4.47 14.17 5.12
CA ILE A 137 -3.14 14.25 5.74
C ILE A 137 -2.79 15.75 5.89
N ILE A 138 -3.35 16.41 6.91
CA ILE A 138 -3.22 17.87 7.13
C ILE A 138 -2.33 18.20 8.32
N GLY A 139 -1.56 19.28 8.19
CA GLY A 139 -0.95 19.96 9.34
C GLY A 139 0.26 19.22 9.88
N ASP A 140 0.29 18.98 11.18
CA ASP A 140 1.44 18.34 11.82
C ASP A 140 1.67 16.91 11.29
N THR A 141 0.66 16.23 10.71
CA THR A 141 0.78 14.89 10.08
C THR A 141 1.44 14.92 8.69
N HIS A 142 1.83 16.09 8.18
CA HIS A 142 2.42 16.19 6.85
C HIS A 142 3.75 15.39 6.75
N PRO A 143 3.96 14.61 5.67
CA PRO A 143 5.09 13.69 5.54
C PRO A 143 6.47 14.32 5.65
N GLU A 144 6.61 15.60 5.31
CA GLU A 144 7.88 16.32 5.46
C GLU A 144 8.35 16.42 6.92
N HIS A 145 7.41 16.41 7.87
CA HIS A 145 7.70 16.46 9.31
C HIS A 145 8.07 15.08 9.88
N TRP A 146 7.46 14.00 9.38
CA TRP A 146 7.62 12.66 9.94
C TRP A 146 8.67 11.82 9.25
N LEU A 147 8.87 12.01 7.94
CA LEU A 147 9.86 11.24 7.21
C LEU A 147 11.28 11.75 7.44
N ALA A 148 11.46 12.96 7.98
CA ALA A 148 12.77 13.42 8.39
C ALA A 148 13.34 12.48 9.47
N CYS A 149 14.46 11.83 9.16
CA CYS A 149 15.14 10.87 10.05
C CYS A 149 14.33 9.60 10.42
N SER A 150 13.25 9.26 9.71
CA SER A 150 12.46 8.06 9.99
C SER A 150 13.22 6.74 9.82
N ASP A 151 14.34 6.77 9.09
CA ASP A 151 15.27 5.65 8.91
C ASP A 151 16.18 5.40 10.12
N LYS A 152 16.30 6.36 11.05
CA LYS A 152 17.29 6.30 12.12
C LYS A 152 16.92 5.25 13.16
N ASN A 153 17.92 4.42 13.53
CA ASN A 153 17.78 3.31 14.46
C ASN A 153 16.77 2.23 14.04
N VAL A 154 16.37 2.21 12.76
CA VAL A 154 15.61 1.13 12.16
C VAL A 154 16.58 0.09 11.58
N SER A 155 16.36 -1.17 11.94
CA SER A 155 17.11 -2.31 11.45
C SER A 155 16.15 -3.46 11.16
N MET A 156 16.14 -3.94 9.92
CA MET A 156 15.31 -5.04 9.44
C MET A 156 16.21 -6.07 8.74
N PRO A 157 16.02 -7.38 9.00
CA PRO A 157 16.94 -8.41 8.52
C PRO A 157 16.88 -8.64 7.00
N PHE A 158 15.84 -8.15 6.34
CA PHE A 158 15.61 -8.30 4.90
C PHE A 158 15.96 -7.06 4.06
N PHE A 159 16.49 -5.99 4.67
CA PHE A 159 16.95 -4.80 3.94
C PHE A 159 18.45 -4.62 4.06
N GLU A 160 19.08 -4.34 2.92
CA GLU A 160 20.49 -3.96 2.87
C GLU A 160 20.70 -2.57 3.50
N GLU A 161 21.92 -2.33 3.98
CA GLU A 161 22.29 -1.04 4.56
C GLU A 161 22.11 0.10 3.52
N GLY A 162 21.51 1.22 3.96
CA GLY A 162 21.27 2.39 3.11
C GLY A 162 19.99 2.33 2.27
N LEU A 163 19.44 1.14 2.00
CA LEU A 163 18.24 0.99 1.17
C LEU A 163 17.01 1.74 1.74
N LEU A 164 16.82 1.68 3.06
CA LEU A 164 15.75 2.43 3.74
C LEU A 164 15.93 3.94 3.64
N THR A 165 17.18 4.43 3.64
CA THR A 165 17.48 5.86 3.47
C THR A 165 17.08 6.32 2.08
N GLU A 166 17.47 5.56 1.04
CA GLU A 166 17.09 5.87 -0.33
C GLU A 166 15.58 5.85 -0.53
N TRP A 167 14.90 4.88 0.09
CA TRP A 167 13.44 4.79 0.02
C TRP A 167 12.77 5.98 0.70
N LYS A 168 13.16 6.29 1.93
CA LYS A 168 12.66 7.45 2.67
C LYS A 168 12.83 8.74 1.86
N ASP A 169 14.01 8.97 1.29
CA ASP A 169 14.29 10.16 0.47
C ASP A 169 13.39 10.19 -0.77
N ARG A 170 13.03 9.02 -1.34
CA ARG A 170 12.07 8.92 -2.45
C ARG A 170 10.65 9.23 -2.02
N VAL A 171 10.18 8.68 -0.90
CA VAL A 171 8.82 8.92 -0.36
C VAL A 171 8.66 10.39 0.06
N GLY A 172 9.71 11.01 0.60
CA GLY A 172 9.69 12.41 1.02
C GLY A 172 9.67 13.44 -0.12
N ARG A 173 9.79 13.03 -1.39
CA ARG A 173 9.75 13.98 -2.52
C ARG A 173 8.35 14.52 -2.77
N PHE A 174 8.24 15.83 -2.98
CA PHE A 174 6.98 16.55 -3.24
C PHE A 174 6.10 15.92 -4.32
N GLN A 175 6.68 15.38 -5.40
CA GLN A 175 5.94 14.73 -6.49
C GLN A 175 5.13 13.50 -6.05
N VAL A 176 5.48 12.87 -4.91
CA VAL A 176 4.71 11.77 -4.30
C VAL A 176 3.43 12.29 -3.63
N TRP A 177 3.42 13.56 -3.24
CA TRP A 177 2.35 14.20 -2.46
C TRP A 177 1.41 15.08 -3.28
N GLU A 178 1.79 15.41 -4.53
CA GLU A 178 0.90 16.06 -5.49
C GLU A 178 0.14 15.04 -6.34
N PHE A 179 -1.20 15.06 -6.25
CA PHE A 179 -2.03 14.16 -7.05
C PHE A 179 -2.05 14.55 -8.53
N THR A 180 -1.87 13.56 -9.40
CA THR A 180 -2.14 13.69 -10.84
C THR A 180 -2.61 12.35 -11.42
N TRP A 181 -3.57 12.43 -12.34
CA TRP A 181 -4.05 11.27 -13.08
C TRP A 181 -3.01 10.69 -14.06
N ASP A 182 -1.95 11.44 -14.40
CA ASP A 182 -0.84 10.89 -15.20
C ASP A 182 -0.11 9.74 -14.48
N ARG A 183 -0.28 9.61 -13.15
CA ARG A 183 0.19 8.43 -12.39
C ARG A 183 -0.41 7.12 -12.93
N LEU A 184 -1.61 7.17 -13.53
CA LEU A 184 -2.24 6.01 -14.15
C LEU A 184 -1.40 5.49 -15.32
N LYS A 185 -0.98 6.37 -16.24
CA LYS A 185 -0.08 6.02 -17.36
C LYS A 185 1.20 5.36 -16.84
N GLY A 186 1.83 5.97 -15.83
CA GLY A 186 3.04 5.44 -15.22
C GLY A 186 2.85 4.07 -14.56
N ALA A 187 1.68 3.81 -13.96
CA ALA A 187 1.36 2.52 -13.36
C ALA A 187 1.14 1.43 -14.42
N LEU A 188 0.35 1.71 -15.46
CA LEU A 188 0.06 0.76 -16.51
C LEU A 188 1.28 0.49 -17.40
N ASN A 189 2.12 1.50 -17.64
CA ASN A 189 3.39 1.27 -18.36
C ASN A 189 4.34 0.34 -17.59
N ARG A 190 4.27 0.28 -16.26
CA ARG A 190 5.06 -0.71 -15.50
C ARG A 190 4.54 -2.13 -15.67
N LEU A 191 3.23 -2.30 -15.89
CA LEU A 191 2.59 -3.60 -16.03
C LEU A 191 2.71 -4.16 -17.46
N TYR A 192 2.49 -3.31 -18.46
CA TYR A 192 2.43 -3.72 -19.87
C TYR A 192 3.66 -3.31 -20.72
N ARG A 193 4.56 -2.49 -20.17
CA ARG A 193 5.84 -2.04 -20.74
C ARG A 193 5.81 -1.71 -22.24
N ASP A 194 5.67 -0.41 -22.52
CA ASP A 194 5.78 0.19 -23.85
C ASP A 194 4.78 -0.40 -24.87
N ASP A 195 3.65 -0.93 -24.38
CA ASP A 195 2.52 -1.38 -25.19
C ASP A 195 1.67 -0.18 -25.63
N GLU A 196 1.75 0.17 -26.92
CA GLU A 196 1.07 1.34 -27.50
C GLU A 196 -0.46 1.24 -27.43
N ASP A 197 -1.02 0.04 -27.57
CA ASP A 197 -2.47 -0.18 -27.53
C ASP A 197 -3.01 0.04 -26.11
N VAL A 198 -2.27 -0.41 -25.10
CA VAL A 198 -2.56 -0.13 -23.68
C VAL A 198 -2.46 1.36 -23.40
N GLN A 199 -1.40 2.05 -23.87
CA GLN A 199 -1.27 3.49 -23.66
C GLN A 199 -2.45 4.26 -24.27
N GLN A 200 -2.86 3.91 -25.49
CA GLN A 200 -4.01 4.55 -26.14
C GLN A 200 -5.32 4.29 -25.37
N THR A 201 -5.48 3.10 -24.78
CA THR A 201 -6.65 2.76 -23.97
C THR A 201 -6.69 3.57 -22.66
N VAL A 202 -5.54 3.73 -22.00
CA VAL A 202 -5.39 4.60 -20.82
C VAL A 202 -5.68 6.06 -21.18
N GLU A 203 -5.18 6.56 -22.31
CA GLU A 203 -5.45 7.92 -22.78
C GLU A 203 -6.94 8.15 -23.00
N LYS A 204 -7.63 7.25 -23.71
CA LYS A 204 -9.09 7.33 -23.89
C LYS A 204 -9.84 7.33 -22.56
N PHE A 205 -9.43 6.49 -21.61
CA PHE A 205 -10.01 6.47 -20.27
C PHE A 205 -9.87 7.83 -19.58
N LEU A 206 -8.66 8.43 -19.64
CA LEU A 206 -8.35 9.72 -19.04
C LEU A 206 -9.07 10.90 -19.72
N GLU A 207 -9.20 10.89 -21.05
CA GLU A 207 -9.97 11.88 -21.81
C GLU A 207 -11.46 11.87 -21.45
N GLY A 208 -11.99 10.72 -21.02
CA GLY A 208 -13.39 10.56 -20.60
C GLY A 208 -13.68 10.98 -19.15
N MET A 209 -12.68 11.40 -18.37
CA MET A 209 -12.86 11.78 -16.96
C MET A 209 -13.75 13.03 -16.78
N PRO A 210 -14.57 13.11 -15.71
CA PRO A 210 -14.71 12.14 -14.61
C PRO A 210 -15.61 10.94 -14.93
N ARG A 211 -16.36 10.97 -16.04
CA ARG A 211 -17.38 9.96 -16.38
C ARG A 211 -16.84 8.54 -16.49
N SER A 212 -15.60 8.37 -16.97
CA SER A 212 -14.95 7.06 -17.02
C SER A 212 -14.85 6.42 -15.63
N LEU A 213 -14.47 7.20 -14.61
CA LEU A 213 -14.38 6.71 -13.24
C LEU A 213 -15.76 6.51 -12.60
N GLU A 214 -16.72 7.40 -12.87
CA GLU A 214 -18.11 7.23 -12.43
C GLU A 214 -18.69 5.90 -12.93
N ALA A 215 -18.44 5.55 -14.20
CA ALA A 215 -18.88 4.28 -14.77
C ALA A 215 -18.22 3.05 -14.11
N VAL A 216 -17.00 3.18 -13.58
CA VAL A 216 -16.37 2.12 -12.78
C VAL A 216 -17.10 1.96 -11.45
N TYR A 217 -17.37 3.05 -10.75
CA TYR A 217 -18.10 3.01 -9.46
C TYR A 217 -19.57 2.61 -9.58
N GLU A 218 -20.21 2.77 -10.74
CA GLU A 218 -21.53 2.21 -11.02
C GLU A 218 -21.52 0.66 -11.02
N ARG A 219 -20.38 0.04 -11.37
CA ARG A 219 -20.20 -1.42 -11.46
C ARG A 219 -19.57 -2.03 -10.22
N ALA A 220 -18.63 -1.33 -9.59
CA ALA A 220 -18.04 -1.64 -8.29
C ALA A 220 -18.47 -0.55 -7.28
N PRO A 221 -19.64 -0.70 -6.62
CA PRO A 221 -20.18 0.36 -5.78
C PRO A 221 -19.18 0.82 -4.72
N GLU A 222 -19.12 2.14 -4.52
CA GLU A 222 -18.25 2.81 -3.54
C GLU A 222 -18.40 2.27 -2.10
N ALA A 223 -19.54 1.63 -1.80
CA ALA A 223 -19.79 0.95 -0.53
C ALA A 223 -18.80 -0.21 -0.25
N GLU A 224 -18.32 -0.92 -1.27
CA GLU A 224 -17.36 -2.02 -1.12
C GLU A 224 -15.94 -1.48 -0.87
N VAL A 225 -15.63 -0.30 -1.42
CA VAL A 225 -14.40 0.46 -1.23
C VAL A 225 -14.34 1.14 0.15
N ASN A 226 -15.47 1.60 0.68
CA ASN A 226 -15.52 2.08 2.06
C ASN A 226 -15.30 0.92 3.06
N GLY A 227 -15.88 -0.25 2.78
CA GLY A 227 -15.63 -1.44 3.58
C GLY A 227 -14.16 -1.90 3.55
N TYR A 228 -13.42 -1.62 2.47
CA TYR A 228 -11.99 -1.95 2.39
C TYR A 228 -11.19 -1.26 3.49
N ARG A 229 -11.42 0.04 3.75
CA ARG A 229 -10.67 0.80 4.76
C ARG A 229 -10.87 0.18 6.14
N ASP A 230 -12.11 -0.06 6.55
CA ASP A 230 -12.44 -0.66 7.84
C ASP A 230 -11.82 -2.06 8.02
N ARG A 231 -11.89 -2.89 6.97
CA ARG A 231 -11.26 -4.22 6.96
C ARG A 231 -9.74 -4.13 7.07
N ALA A 232 -9.10 -3.20 6.35
CA ALA A 232 -7.66 -2.99 6.39
C ALA A 232 -7.19 -2.52 7.77
N LEU A 233 -7.93 -1.60 8.40
CA LEU A 233 -7.66 -1.15 9.77
C LEU A 233 -7.78 -2.31 10.76
N ALA A 234 -8.89 -3.03 10.74
CA ALA A 234 -9.15 -4.15 11.65
C ALA A 234 -8.09 -5.26 11.48
N ALA A 235 -7.76 -5.62 10.25
CA ALA A 235 -6.73 -6.61 9.93
C ALA A 235 -5.36 -6.16 10.43
N THR A 236 -4.99 -4.89 10.21
CA THR A 236 -3.73 -4.33 10.70
C THR A 236 -3.63 -4.43 12.22
N ILE A 237 -4.66 -3.95 12.95
CA ILE A 237 -4.65 -3.96 14.42
C ILE A 237 -4.52 -5.39 14.95
N ALA A 238 -5.25 -6.36 14.37
CA ALA A 238 -5.17 -7.75 14.75
C ALA A 238 -3.76 -8.32 14.53
N GLN A 239 -3.18 -8.12 13.35
CA GLN A 239 -1.85 -8.64 13.00
C GLN A 239 -0.73 -7.97 13.80
N VAL A 240 -0.79 -6.65 14.02
CA VAL A 240 0.20 -5.96 14.85
C VAL A 240 0.16 -6.49 16.28
N ARG A 241 -1.02 -6.74 16.85
CA ARG A 241 -1.15 -7.34 18.19
C ARG A 241 -0.66 -8.79 18.26
N GLU A 242 -0.82 -9.54 17.17
CA GLU A 242 -0.38 -10.93 17.10
C GLU A 242 1.14 -11.07 16.95
N PHE A 243 1.73 -10.27 16.07
CA PHE A 243 3.10 -10.49 15.60
C PHE A 243 4.12 -9.51 16.18
N VAL A 244 3.73 -8.26 16.46
CA VAL A 244 4.66 -7.22 16.91
C VAL A 244 4.63 -7.15 18.44
N PRO A 245 5.78 -7.39 19.12
CA PRO A 245 5.84 -7.36 20.57
C PRO A 245 5.45 -6.00 21.16
N ASP A 246 4.92 -6.00 22.38
CA ASP A 246 4.67 -4.80 23.21
C ASP A 246 5.93 -3.99 23.48
#